data_AF-A0A969C444-F1
#
_entry.id   AF-A0A969C444-F1
#
_cell.length_a   1.000
_cell.length_b   1.000
_cell.length_c   1.000
_cell.angle_alpha   90.00
_cell.angle_beta   90.00
_cell.angle_gamma   90.00
#
_symmetry.space_group_name_H-M   'P 1'
#
loop_
_entity.id
_entity.type
_entity.pdbx_description
1 polymer ?
#
loop_
_entity_poly.entity_id
_entity_poly.type
_entity_poly.pdbx_seq_one_letter_code
_entity_poly.pdbx_strand_id
1 'polypeptide(L)'
;MRGNLSVNAGGPGFDTSGSTGGNIFENNTVTGNGTLTNGQTSGLRIQGSNNTIRKNIIGNNYGAGILVRYATTNTGNVITQNSIFANGTTGGSPSKQIGIDLVATASESGNTGTFPFVTVNDANDADSGPNDLLNFPVFESVTVSGSNLVLRGCAPSGATIEFFESDVSFGKSSAPGANTNTPRTLDYGEGETYLGTLTEGGVGDSDSGSGCPATDGNNQTGMARFSFTIPLPAGVISGDLLTATATVSGVGTSEFSPVSPVAAAVPNVSLVKSCPSPSDCTTSPQLPETDITYRIDFTNAGGQGASNLRIIDAIPDNMDYKLGTATVTSGVAFTITFSTDYDPLNPTAATWTYTPVSGGGNATVGFASAGYDRLVKAIRWSANAAIPNTSPNNTGNVSFIAKIR
;
A
#
# COMPACT_ATOMS: atom_id res chain seq x y z
N MET A 1 -15.21 -31.91 -10.74
CA MET A 1 -15.51 -32.26 -9.34
C MET A 1 -16.08 -31.04 -8.63
N ARG A 2 -17.25 -31.18 -7.98
CA ARG A 2 -17.89 -30.07 -7.26
C ARG A 2 -18.40 -30.49 -5.88
N GLY A 3 -18.16 -29.68 -4.84
CA GLY A 3 -18.74 -29.93 -3.51
C GLY A 3 -18.16 -31.12 -2.75
N ASN A 4 -16.92 -31.52 -3.03
CA ASN A 4 -16.31 -32.72 -2.43
C ASN A 4 -15.29 -32.37 -1.34
N LEU A 5 -15.02 -33.32 -0.46
CA LEU A 5 -13.90 -33.31 0.47
C LEU A 5 -12.86 -34.34 0.03
N SER A 6 -11.61 -33.91 -0.16
CA SER A 6 -10.45 -34.79 -0.29
C SER A 6 -9.52 -34.57 0.89
N VAL A 7 -9.32 -35.60 1.70
CA VAL A 7 -8.56 -35.49 2.94
C VAL A 7 -7.64 -36.68 3.18
N ASN A 8 -6.44 -36.40 3.68
CA ASN A 8 -5.46 -37.40 4.15
C ASN A 8 -5.10 -38.46 3.09
N ALA A 9 -5.16 -38.11 1.80
CA ALA A 9 -4.65 -38.98 0.76
C ALA A 9 -3.12 -39.05 0.82
N GLY A 10 -2.57 -40.22 0.54
CA GLY A 10 -1.12 -40.40 0.52
C GLY A 10 -0.43 -39.70 -0.67
N GLY A 11 -1.12 -39.61 -1.80
CA GLY A 11 -0.72 -38.80 -2.96
C GLY A 11 -1.60 -37.55 -3.08
N PRO A 12 -1.77 -37.00 -4.29
CA PRO A 12 -2.61 -35.83 -4.48
C PRO A 12 -4.07 -36.12 -4.14
N GLY A 13 -4.74 -35.11 -3.58
CA GLY A 13 -6.17 -35.21 -3.27
C GLY A 13 -7.00 -35.34 -4.54
N PHE A 14 -6.69 -34.52 -5.54
CA PHE A 14 -7.18 -34.69 -6.91
C PHE A 14 -6.03 -34.69 -7.91
N ASP A 15 -6.08 -35.61 -8.87
CA ASP A 15 -5.06 -35.76 -9.90
C ASP A 15 -5.71 -35.89 -11.27
N THR A 16 -5.21 -35.13 -12.23
CA THR A 16 -5.67 -35.15 -13.63
C THR A 16 -4.60 -35.71 -14.57
N SER A 17 -3.63 -36.46 -14.06
CA SER A 17 -2.62 -37.12 -14.90
C SER A 17 -3.24 -37.85 -16.11
N GLY A 18 -2.75 -37.53 -17.31
CA GLY A 18 -3.24 -38.04 -18.60
C GLY A 18 -4.46 -37.29 -19.18
N SER A 19 -5.00 -36.30 -18.47
CA SER A 19 -6.09 -35.45 -18.97
C SER A 19 -5.63 -34.52 -20.10
N THR A 20 -6.52 -34.27 -21.07
CA THR A 20 -6.33 -33.24 -22.10
C THR A 20 -6.78 -31.85 -21.65
N GLY A 21 -7.54 -31.74 -20.55
CA GLY A 21 -7.97 -30.46 -19.99
C GLY A 21 -9.49 -30.31 -19.85
N GLY A 22 -9.95 -29.08 -19.63
CA GLY A 22 -11.38 -28.75 -19.52
C GLY A 22 -12.04 -29.21 -18.22
N ASN A 23 -11.25 -29.60 -17.21
CA ASN A 23 -11.79 -30.04 -15.93
C ASN A 23 -12.24 -28.84 -15.09
N ILE A 24 -13.30 -29.04 -14.30
CA ILE A 24 -13.78 -28.03 -13.35
C ILE A 24 -13.67 -28.58 -11.93
N PHE A 25 -12.90 -27.90 -11.08
CA PHE A 25 -12.78 -28.14 -9.64
C PHE A 25 -13.40 -26.95 -8.92
N GLU A 26 -14.61 -27.12 -8.40
CA GLU A 26 -15.35 -26.01 -7.79
C GLU A 26 -15.92 -26.36 -6.42
N ASN A 27 -15.81 -25.46 -5.44
CA ASN A 27 -16.40 -25.62 -4.10
C ASN A 27 -15.98 -26.93 -3.41
N ASN A 28 -14.73 -27.39 -3.59
CA ASN A 28 -14.20 -28.54 -2.88
C ASN A 28 -13.33 -28.09 -1.69
N THR A 29 -13.15 -28.98 -0.73
CA THR A 29 -12.14 -28.86 0.34
C THR A 29 -11.05 -29.91 0.10
N VAL A 30 -9.80 -29.49 -0.01
CA VAL A 30 -8.64 -30.35 -0.30
C VAL A 30 -7.56 -30.10 0.75
N THR A 31 -7.40 -31.04 1.67
CA THR A 31 -6.57 -30.83 2.86
C THR A 31 -5.85 -32.08 3.36
N GLY A 32 -4.65 -31.94 3.93
CA GLY A 32 -3.91 -33.06 4.51
C GLY A 32 -3.40 -34.09 3.50
N ASN A 33 -3.42 -33.81 2.20
CA ASN A 33 -3.02 -34.76 1.17
C ASN A 33 -1.50 -34.72 0.90
N GLY A 34 -1.00 -35.73 0.18
CA GLY A 34 0.40 -35.79 -0.26
C GLY A 34 1.39 -36.28 0.79
N THR A 35 0.93 -36.99 1.82
CA THR A 35 1.74 -37.31 3.02
C THR A 35 2.63 -38.56 2.88
N LEU A 36 2.47 -39.36 1.83
CA LEU A 36 3.32 -40.54 1.61
C LEU A 36 4.60 -40.19 0.85
N THR A 37 5.65 -40.97 1.09
CA THR A 37 7.01 -40.77 0.56
C THR A 37 7.16 -41.06 -0.92
N ASN A 38 6.08 -41.37 -1.65
CA ASN A 38 6.12 -41.66 -3.10
C ASN A 38 6.28 -40.41 -3.96
N GLY A 39 6.45 -39.24 -3.34
CA GLY A 39 6.92 -38.02 -4.00
C GLY A 39 5.84 -37.27 -4.77
N GLN A 40 4.55 -37.57 -4.61
CA GLN A 40 3.45 -36.79 -5.20
C GLN A 40 2.71 -36.06 -4.09
N THR A 41 3.09 -34.81 -3.87
CA THR A 41 2.83 -34.13 -2.59
C THR A 41 1.74 -33.07 -2.66
N SER A 42 1.26 -32.70 -3.85
CA SER A 42 0.34 -31.58 -4.01
C SER A 42 -1.09 -31.88 -3.53
N GLY A 43 -1.86 -30.86 -3.17
CA GLY A 43 -3.30 -31.01 -2.93
C GLY A 43 -4.03 -31.36 -4.23
N LEU A 44 -3.83 -30.56 -5.27
CA LEU A 44 -4.32 -30.82 -6.62
C LEU A 44 -3.14 -30.92 -7.58
N ARG A 45 -3.17 -31.91 -8.48
CA ARG A 45 -2.22 -32.05 -9.57
C ARG A 45 -2.91 -31.92 -10.92
N ILE A 46 -2.51 -30.89 -11.66
CA ILE A 46 -3.18 -30.44 -12.88
C ILE A 46 -2.37 -30.82 -14.12
N GLN A 47 -3.04 -31.40 -15.11
CA GLN A 47 -2.54 -31.65 -16.46
C GLN A 47 -3.64 -31.34 -17.49
N GLY A 48 -3.22 -30.90 -18.68
CA GLY A 48 -4.10 -30.44 -19.74
C GLY A 48 -4.40 -28.94 -19.65
N SER A 49 -5.08 -28.43 -20.66
CA SER A 49 -5.37 -27.00 -20.82
C SER A 49 -6.76 -26.64 -20.30
N ASN A 50 -7.08 -25.36 -20.15
CA ASN A 50 -8.45 -24.89 -19.93
C ASN A 50 -9.16 -25.50 -18.70
N ASN A 51 -8.40 -25.91 -17.68
CA ASN A 51 -8.98 -26.33 -16.41
C ASN A 51 -9.45 -25.09 -15.63
N THR A 52 -10.53 -25.22 -14.86
CA THR A 52 -11.01 -24.17 -13.95
C THR A 52 -11.00 -24.69 -12.52
N ILE A 53 -10.17 -24.09 -11.68
CA ILE A 53 -10.08 -24.38 -10.25
C ILE A 53 -10.59 -23.15 -9.53
N ARG A 54 -11.79 -23.21 -8.96
CA ARG A 54 -12.40 -22.04 -8.33
C ARG A 54 -13.17 -22.29 -7.05
N LYS A 55 -13.13 -21.33 -6.12
CA LYS A 55 -13.92 -21.36 -4.88
C LYS A 55 -13.66 -22.60 -4.03
N ASN A 56 -12.46 -23.18 -4.11
CA ASN A 56 -12.05 -24.30 -3.27
C ASN A 56 -11.35 -23.79 -2.01
N ILE A 57 -11.37 -24.62 -0.96
CA ILE A 57 -10.51 -24.49 0.21
C ILE A 57 -9.39 -25.49 0.03
N ILE A 58 -8.15 -25.03 -0.15
CA ILE A 58 -6.99 -25.87 -0.46
C ILE A 58 -5.89 -25.54 0.54
N GLY A 59 -5.76 -26.34 1.58
CA GLY A 59 -4.80 -26.01 2.62
C GLY A 59 -4.37 -27.17 3.48
N ASN A 60 -3.26 -27.01 4.18
CA ASN A 60 -2.64 -28.06 4.99
C ASN A 60 -2.25 -29.30 4.17
N ASN A 61 -1.96 -29.17 2.87
CA ASN A 61 -1.39 -30.27 2.10
C ASN A 61 0.13 -30.33 2.35
N TYR A 62 0.71 -31.53 2.30
CA TYR A 62 2.14 -31.70 2.60
C TYR A 62 3.02 -30.97 1.59
N GLY A 63 2.64 -30.96 0.31
CA GLY A 63 3.28 -30.20 -0.77
C GLY A 63 2.46 -29.01 -1.23
N ALA A 64 2.62 -28.63 -2.50
CA ALA A 64 1.95 -27.48 -3.09
C ALA A 64 0.43 -27.58 -3.01
N GLY A 65 -0.28 -26.46 -2.88
CA GLY A 65 -1.75 -26.48 -2.93
C GLY A 65 -2.25 -27.01 -4.27
N ILE A 66 -1.74 -26.41 -5.35
CA ILE A 66 -2.00 -26.75 -6.74
C ILE A 66 -0.65 -26.84 -7.46
N LEU A 67 -0.35 -27.98 -8.07
CA LEU A 67 0.80 -28.17 -8.95
C LEU A 67 0.31 -28.34 -10.38
N VAL A 68 0.70 -27.44 -11.28
CA VAL A 68 0.41 -27.55 -12.71
C VAL A 68 1.62 -28.15 -13.40
N ARG A 69 1.46 -29.37 -13.90
CA ARG A 69 2.58 -30.15 -14.47
C ARG A 69 3.08 -29.51 -15.75
N TYR A 70 4.39 -29.63 -15.99
CA TYR A 70 5.01 -29.19 -17.24
C TYR A 70 4.33 -29.81 -18.46
N ALA A 71 3.83 -28.93 -19.33
CA ALA A 71 3.72 -29.11 -20.77
C ALA A 71 3.54 -27.74 -21.38
N THR A 72 4.17 -27.46 -22.52
CA THR A 72 4.02 -26.18 -23.24
C THR A 72 2.60 -25.94 -23.76
N THR A 73 1.75 -26.97 -23.76
CA THR A 73 0.34 -26.87 -24.13
C THR A 73 -0.59 -26.73 -22.92
N ASN A 74 -0.10 -26.81 -21.67
CA ASN A 74 -0.92 -26.72 -20.46
C ASN A 74 -1.26 -25.25 -20.12
N THR A 75 -1.92 -24.57 -21.04
CA THR A 75 -2.33 -23.15 -20.90
C THR A 75 -3.83 -23.02 -20.65
N GLY A 76 -4.29 -21.80 -20.36
CA GLY A 76 -5.69 -21.48 -20.09
C GLY A 76 -6.19 -22.05 -18.76
N ASN A 77 -5.32 -22.54 -17.88
CA ASN A 77 -5.74 -23.04 -16.57
C ASN A 77 -6.04 -21.85 -15.65
N VAL A 78 -7.32 -21.66 -15.35
CA VAL A 78 -7.81 -20.56 -14.52
C VAL A 78 -7.94 -21.02 -13.08
N ILE A 79 -7.16 -20.40 -12.20
CA ILE A 79 -7.14 -20.65 -10.75
C ILE A 79 -7.67 -19.39 -10.08
N THR A 80 -8.93 -19.38 -9.66
CA THR A 80 -9.63 -18.13 -9.29
C THR A 80 -10.46 -18.29 -8.01
N GLN A 81 -10.39 -17.31 -7.11
CA GLN A 81 -11.20 -17.24 -5.89
C GLN A 81 -11.06 -18.47 -4.97
N ASN A 82 -9.89 -19.11 -4.93
CA ASN A 82 -9.62 -20.20 -3.98
C ASN A 82 -9.05 -19.62 -2.68
N SER A 83 -9.35 -20.26 -1.55
CA SER A 83 -8.66 -20.04 -0.28
C SER A 83 -7.51 -21.05 -0.22
N ILE A 84 -6.28 -20.57 -0.37
CA ILE A 84 -5.07 -21.41 -0.46
C ILE A 84 -4.13 -21.02 0.69
N PHE A 85 -3.91 -21.92 1.64
CA PHE A 85 -3.17 -21.61 2.87
C PHE A 85 -2.48 -22.82 3.50
N ALA A 86 -1.36 -22.59 4.20
CA ALA A 86 -0.61 -23.61 4.93
C ALA A 86 -0.28 -24.87 4.09
N ASN A 87 -0.08 -24.73 2.79
CA ASN A 87 0.45 -25.81 1.95
C ASN A 87 1.98 -25.84 2.09
N GLY A 88 2.58 -27.02 2.02
CA GLY A 88 4.04 -27.13 2.17
C GLY A 88 4.62 -26.82 3.57
N THR A 89 3.80 -26.34 4.51
CA THR A 89 4.19 -25.99 5.89
C THR A 89 3.93 -27.12 6.90
N THR A 90 3.18 -28.15 6.48
CA THR A 90 2.75 -29.26 7.35
C THR A 90 3.69 -30.47 7.30
N GLY A 91 3.63 -31.33 8.33
CA GLY A 91 4.47 -32.52 8.47
C GLY A 91 5.70 -32.30 9.36
N GLY A 92 6.33 -33.40 9.82
CA GLY A 92 7.51 -33.34 10.71
C GLY A 92 8.73 -32.65 10.10
N SER A 93 8.77 -32.58 8.76
CA SER A 93 9.70 -31.76 7.97
C SER A 93 8.88 -31.08 6.85
N PRO A 94 8.68 -29.75 6.89
CA PRO A 94 7.95 -29.03 5.85
C PRO A 94 8.58 -29.23 4.47
N SER A 95 7.76 -29.46 3.43
CA SER A 95 8.24 -29.62 2.06
C SER A 95 8.68 -28.30 1.41
N LYS A 96 8.23 -27.16 1.96
CA LYS A 96 8.49 -25.81 1.46
C LYS A 96 7.93 -25.50 0.08
N GLN A 97 7.08 -26.37 -0.48
CA GLN A 97 6.31 -26.08 -1.69
C GLN A 97 5.28 -24.98 -1.41
N ILE A 98 4.79 -24.33 -2.48
CA ILE A 98 3.93 -23.14 -2.40
C ILE A 98 2.47 -23.43 -2.81
N GLY A 99 1.56 -22.49 -2.64
CA GLY A 99 0.13 -22.69 -2.95
C GLY A 99 -0.17 -22.98 -4.43
N ILE A 100 0.51 -22.32 -5.36
CA ILE A 100 0.43 -22.60 -6.81
C ILE A 100 1.85 -22.74 -7.34
N ASP A 101 2.18 -23.89 -7.91
CA ASP A 101 3.48 -24.20 -8.52
C ASP A 101 3.27 -24.50 -10.01
N LEU A 102 3.81 -23.64 -10.88
CA LEU A 102 3.83 -23.84 -12.32
C LEU A 102 5.16 -24.49 -12.70
N VAL A 103 5.14 -25.81 -12.93
CA VAL A 103 6.36 -26.56 -13.23
C VAL A 103 6.93 -26.11 -14.58
N ALA A 104 8.01 -25.33 -14.53
CA ALA A 104 8.49 -24.48 -15.61
C ALA A 104 9.10 -25.27 -16.76
N THR A 105 9.79 -26.35 -16.45
CA THR A 105 10.56 -27.12 -17.44
C THR A 105 10.37 -28.62 -17.32
N ALA A 106 10.67 -29.35 -18.40
CA ALA A 106 10.65 -30.82 -18.39
C ALA A 106 11.67 -31.43 -17.41
N SER A 107 12.71 -30.68 -17.03
CA SER A 107 13.72 -31.09 -16.06
C SER A 107 13.24 -30.98 -14.61
N GLU A 108 12.19 -30.21 -14.35
CA GLU A 108 11.62 -30.10 -13.02
C GLU A 108 10.71 -31.29 -12.68
N SER A 109 10.57 -31.56 -11.39
CA SER A 109 9.76 -32.70 -10.94
C SER A 109 8.27 -32.41 -11.14
N GLY A 110 7.63 -33.08 -12.09
CA GLY A 110 6.16 -33.04 -12.24
C GLY A 110 5.36 -33.69 -11.10
N ASN A 111 6.03 -34.18 -10.05
CA ASN A 111 5.37 -34.72 -8.85
C ASN A 111 5.44 -33.76 -7.64
N THR A 112 6.50 -32.95 -7.53
CA THR A 112 6.79 -32.07 -6.38
C THR A 112 7.12 -30.63 -6.74
N GLY A 113 7.34 -30.32 -8.02
CA GLY A 113 8.05 -29.11 -8.43
C GLY A 113 9.52 -29.16 -8.04
N THR A 114 10.22 -28.06 -8.26
CA THR A 114 11.65 -27.93 -7.93
C THR A 114 11.87 -26.67 -7.09
N PHE A 115 12.56 -26.82 -5.96
CA PHE A 115 12.94 -25.70 -5.11
C PHE A 115 13.73 -24.63 -5.90
N PRO A 116 13.43 -23.32 -5.79
CA PRO A 116 12.65 -22.66 -4.74
C PRO A 116 11.12 -22.65 -4.94
N PHE A 117 10.60 -23.38 -5.94
CA PHE A 117 9.18 -23.50 -6.32
C PHE A 117 8.51 -22.21 -6.81
N VAL A 118 9.15 -21.06 -6.66
CA VAL A 118 8.71 -19.78 -7.19
C VAL A 118 9.30 -19.59 -8.59
N THR A 119 8.43 -19.42 -9.56
CA THR A 119 8.75 -18.98 -10.91
C THR A 119 8.84 -17.45 -10.89
N VAL A 120 10.07 -16.93 -10.89
CA VAL A 120 10.31 -15.49 -10.75
C VAL A 120 9.82 -14.73 -11.96
N ASN A 121 9.35 -13.49 -11.76
CA ASN A 121 9.09 -12.67 -12.93
C ASN A 121 10.41 -12.33 -13.63
N ASP A 122 10.41 -12.40 -14.95
CA ASP A 122 11.49 -11.99 -15.83
C ASP A 122 11.00 -11.03 -16.93
N ALA A 123 11.95 -10.52 -17.71
CA ALA A 123 11.71 -9.47 -18.68
C ALA A 123 11.82 -9.97 -20.10
N ASN A 124 10.82 -9.61 -20.91
CA ASN A 124 10.88 -9.62 -22.36
C ASN A 124 11.20 -10.97 -23.03
N ASP A 125 10.95 -12.12 -22.41
CA ASP A 125 10.95 -13.40 -23.10
C ASP A 125 9.53 -13.93 -23.31
N ALA A 126 9.45 -14.84 -24.28
CA ALA A 126 8.26 -15.64 -24.49
C ALA A 126 8.37 -16.82 -23.53
N ASP A 127 7.72 -16.70 -22.39
CA ASP A 127 7.58 -17.81 -21.47
C ASP A 127 7.02 -19.05 -22.17
N SER A 128 7.53 -20.22 -21.80
CA SER A 128 7.02 -21.50 -22.29
C SER A 128 6.83 -22.45 -21.13
N GLY A 129 5.63 -23.00 -20.99
CA GLY A 129 5.31 -23.91 -19.90
C GLY A 129 3.83 -23.84 -19.55
N PRO A 130 3.45 -24.41 -18.40
CA PRO A 130 2.10 -24.29 -17.89
C PRO A 130 1.71 -22.82 -17.70
N ASN A 131 0.55 -22.44 -18.24
CA ASN A 131 0.05 -21.07 -18.27
C ASN A 131 1.06 -20.04 -18.80
N ASP A 132 1.93 -20.44 -19.73
CA ASP A 132 3.04 -19.64 -20.23
C ASP A 132 3.79 -18.93 -19.08
N LEU A 133 3.97 -19.61 -17.94
CA LEU A 133 4.65 -19.12 -16.75
C LEU A 133 4.32 -17.68 -16.35
N LEU A 134 3.05 -17.30 -16.57
CA LEU A 134 2.60 -15.91 -16.52
C LEU A 134 3.14 -15.17 -15.29
N ASN A 135 3.85 -14.07 -15.55
CA ASN A 135 4.30 -13.14 -14.53
C ASN A 135 3.16 -12.74 -13.57
N PHE A 136 3.41 -12.84 -12.25
CA PHE A 136 2.44 -12.43 -11.24
C PHE A 136 2.47 -10.91 -11.00
N PRO A 137 1.40 -10.32 -10.44
CA PRO A 137 1.40 -8.90 -10.06
C PRO A 137 2.44 -8.63 -8.98
N VAL A 138 2.99 -7.41 -8.92
CA VAL A 138 3.85 -6.97 -7.82
C VAL A 138 3.30 -5.68 -7.24
N PHE A 139 3.04 -5.66 -5.94
CA PHE A 139 2.64 -4.45 -5.22
C PHE A 139 3.86 -3.58 -4.91
N GLU A 140 3.81 -2.31 -5.33
CA GLU A 140 4.74 -1.28 -4.89
C GLU A 140 4.29 -0.67 -3.56
N SER A 141 2.98 -0.51 -3.37
CA SER A 141 2.42 -0.12 -2.08
C SER A 141 0.97 -0.57 -1.92
N VAL A 142 0.63 -0.92 -0.69
CA VAL A 142 -0.73 -1.22 -0.23
C VAL A 142 -0.98 -0.34 0.99
N THR A 143 -1.96 0.57 0.92
CA THR A 143 -2.12 1.59 1.96
C THR A 143 -3.58 1.80 2.36
N VAL A 144 -3.87 1.84 3.67
CA VAL A 144 -5.16 2.26 4.21
C VAL A 144 -5.23 3.78 4.31
N SER A 145 -6.18 4.39 3.59
CA SER A 145 -6.43 5.83 3.56
C SER A 145 -7.91 6.10 3.84
N GLY A 146 -8.23 6.57 5.05
CA GLY A 146 -9.61 6.71 5.50
C GLY A 146 -10.37 5.37 5.44
N SER A 147 -11.49 5.32 4.71
CA SER A 147 -12.29 4.11 4.49
C SER A 147 -11.91 3.34 3.22
N ASN A 148 -10.76 3.64 2.63
CA ASN A 148 -10.30 3.06 1.37
C ASN A 148 -8.99 2.30 1.52
N LEU A 149 -8.80 1.30 0.68
CA LEU A 149 -7.51 0.66 0.40
C LEU A 149 -6.99 1.20 -0.94
N VAL A 150 -5.76 1.72 -0.94
CA VAL A 150 -5.06 2.18 -2.12
C VAL A 150 -4.01 1.14 -2.50
N LEU A 151 -4.11 0.60 -3.71
CA LEU A 151 -3.24 -0.43 -4.25
C LEU A 151 -2.45 0.18 -5.41
N ARG A 152 -1.13 0.09 -5.37
CA ARG A 152 -0.23 0.50 -6.46
C ARG A 152 0.75 -0.62 -6.76
N GLY A 153 1.00 -0.85 -8.03
CA GLY A 153 1.89 -1.92 -8.47
C GLY A 153 1.90 -2.06 -9.97
N CYS A 154 2.22 -3.25 -10.45
CA CYS A 154 2.16 -3.61 -11.86
C CYS A 154 1.72 -5.06 -12.04
N ALA A 155 1.12 -5.32 -13.19
CA ALA A 155 0.62 -6.62 -13.61
C ALA A 155 0.87 -6.81 -15.12
N PRO A 156 0.79 -8.04 -15.66
CA PRO A 156 0.72 -8.22 -17.11
C PRO A 156 -0.44 -7.40 -17.69
N SER A 157 -0.26 -6.86 -18.90
CA SER A 157 -1.26 -5.94 -19.44
C SER A 157 -2.61 -6.64 -19.70
N GLY A 158 -3.70 -6.00 -19.29
CA GLY A 158 -5.07 -6.52 -19.37
C GLY A 158 -5.35 -7.68 -18.40
N ALA A 159 -4.43 -7.99 -17.48
CA ALA A 159 -4.62 -9.08 -16.53
C ALA A 159 -5.76 -8.79 -15.55
N THR A 160 -6.52 -9.85 -15.24
CA THR A 160 -7.40 -9.89 -14.07
C THR A 160 -6.52 -10.13 -12.84
N ILE A 161 -6.50 -9.19 -11.90
CA ILE A 161 -5.72 -9.26 -10.68
C ILE A 161 -6.65 -9.70 -9.55
N GLU A 162 -6.41 -10.87 -8.97
CA GLU A 162 -7.06 -11.26 -7.71
C GLU A 162 -6.08 -11.03 -6.57
N PHE A 163 -6.55 -10.38 -5.50
CA PHE A 163 -5.71 -10.10 -4.33
C PHE A 163 -6.34 -10.68 -3.07
N PHE A 164 -5.46 -11.08 -2.16
CA PHE A 164 -5.77 -11.91 -1.01
C PHE A 164 -5.02 -11.41 0.20
N GLU A 165 -5.62 -11.58 1.38
CA GLU A 165 -4.84 -11.60 2.61
C GLU A 165 -4.06 -12.92 2.67
N SER A 166 -2.75 -12.83 2.84
CA SER A 166 -1.83 -13.97 2.83
C SER A 166 -1.98 -14.84 4.07
N ASP A 167 -1.69 -16.13 3.93
CA ASP A 167 -1.71 -17.09 5.04
C ASP A 167 -0.66 -16.79 6.12
N VAL A 168 0.37 -15.99 5.81
CA VAL A 168 1.38 -15.51 6.75
C VAL A 168 1.05 -14.17 7.41
N SER A 169 -0.12 -13.58 7.10
CA SER A 169 -0.62 -12.38 7.79
C SER A 169 -0.84 -12.67 9.28
N PHE A 170 -0.81 -11.64 10.12
CA PHE A 170 -0.94 -11.84 11.57
C PHE A 170 -2.28 -12.48 11.92
N GLY A 171 -2.24 -13.62 12.64
CA GLY A 171 -3.45 -14.35 13.04
C GLY A 171 -4.02 -15.27 11.95
N LYS A 172 -3.30 -15.47 10.83
CA LYS A 172 -3.62 -16.45 9.79
C LYS A 172 -2.93 -17.79 10.01
N SER A 173 -3.10 -18.70 9.05
CA SER A 173 -2.76 -20.12 9.19
C SER A 173 -1.26 -20.43 9.32
N SER A 174 -0.41 -19.55 8.82
CA SER A 174 1.05 -19.72 8.79
C SER A 174 1.76 -18.56 9.51
N ALA A 175 2.94 -18.83 10.07
CA ALA A 175 3.78 -17.78 10.65
C ALA A 175 4.59 -17.06 9.56
N PRO A 176 4.93 -15.77 9.73
CA PRO A 176 5.89 -15.09 8.86
C PRO A 176 7.18 -15.89 8.68
N GLY A 177 7.67 -15.98 7.45
CA GLY A 177 8.83 -16.80 7.07
C GLY A 177 8.50 -18.26 6.71
N ALA A 178 7.24 -18.71 6.87
CA ALA A 178 6.87 -20.09 6.55
C ALA A 178 7.09 -20.43 5.07
N ASN A 179 6.87 -19.46 4.19
CA ASN A 179 6.86 -19.59 2.73
C ASN A 179 8.02 -18.81 2.09
N THR A 180 9.10 -18.58 2.85
CA THR A 180 10.32 -17.95 2.37
C THR A 180 11.30 -19.02 1.88
N ASN A 181 11.55 -19.05 0.57
CA ASN A 181 12.40 -20.04 -0.09
C ASN A 181 13.64 -19.40 -0.72
N THR A 182 14.81 -19.61 -0.10
CA THR A 182 16.12 -19.12 -0.58
C THR A 182 16.31 -19.40 -2.08
N PRO A 183 16.78 -18.44 -2.90
CA PRO A 183 17.36 -17.15 -2.53
C PRO A 183 16.34 -16.02 -2.33
N ARG A 184 15.04 -16.30 -2.32
CA ARG A 184 14.01 -15.30 -2.02
C ARG A 184 14.07 -14.89 -0.55
N THR A 185 13.77 -13.62 -0.28
CA THR A 185 13.81 -13.01 1.05
C THR A 185 12.43 -12.64 1.59
N LEU A 186 11.41 -12.69 0.75
CA LEU A 186 10.01 -12.49 1.12
C LEU A 186 9.26 -13.82 1.16
N ASP A 187 8.09 -13.83 1.82
CA ASP A 187 7.13 -14.91 1.71
C ASP A 187 6.35 -14.81 0.40
N TYR A 188 6.13 -15.95 -0.25
CA TYR A 188 5.38 -16.09 -1.50
C TYR A 188 4.27 -17.12 -1.33
N GLY A 189 3.40 -17.20 -2.32
CA GLY A 189 2.87 -18.50 -2.69
C GLY A 189 1.48 -18.82 -2.18
N GLU A 190 0.91 -18.08 -1.22
CA GLU A 190 -0.38 -18.46 -0.59
C GLU A 190 -1.27 -17.28 -0.18
N GLY A 191 -2.52 -17.32 -0.66
CA GLY A 191 -3.59 -16.36 -0.35
C GLY A 191 -4.76 -17.04 0.37
N GLU A 192 -4.88 -16.82 1.67
CA GLU A 192 -5.89 -17.47 2.52
C GLU A 192 -7.27 -16.84 2.34
N THR A 193 -7.37 -15.50 2.36
CA THR A 193 -8.64 -14.78 2.32
C THR A 193 -8.75 -13.97 1.04
N TYR A 194 -9.67 -14.33 0.14
CA TYR A 194 -9.95 -13.54 -1.06
C TYR A 194 -10.55 -12.18 -0.70
N LEU A 195 -9.97 -11.09 -1.21
CA LEU A 195 -10.38 -9.72 -0.90
C LEU A 195 -11.06 -9.02 -2.08
N GLY A 196 -10.66 -9.35 -3.31
CA GLY A 196 -11.29 -8.76 -4.49
C GLY A 196 -10.59 -9.07 -5.80
N THR A 197 -11.21 -8.56 -6.87
CA THR A 197 -10.70 -8.63 -8.24
C THR A 197 -10.64 -7.23 -8.84
N LEU A 198 -9.57 -6.97 -9.57
CA LEU A 198 -9.32 -5.77 -10.34
C LEU A 198 -8.89 -6.18 -11.76
N THR A 199 -8.84 -5.22 -12.68
CA THR A 199 -8.34 -5.47 -14.04
C THR A 199 -7.36 -4.36 -14.38
N GLU A 200 -6.12 -4.72 -14.70
CA GLU A 200 -5.11 -3.76 -15.18
C GLU A 200 -5.64 -3.02 -16.42
N GLY A 201 -5.52 -1.69 -16.43
CA GLY A 201 -6.07 -0.85 -17.50
C GLY A 201 -7.61 -0.81 -17.53
N GLY A 202 -8.26 -1.40 -16.52
CA GLY A 202 -9.71 -1.43 -16.36
C GLY A 202 -10.28 -0.16 -15.73
N VAL A 203 -11.59 -0.19 -15.46
CA VAL A 203 -12.27 0.93 -14.81
C VAL A 203 -11.74 1.10 -13.38
N GLY A 204 -11.36 2.33 -13.04
CA GLY A 204 -10.84 2.68 -11.72
C GLY A 204 -9.33 2.54 -11.58
N ASP A 205 -8.64 2.08 -12.64
CA ASP A 205 -7.20 2.22 -12.74
C ASP A 205 -6.84 3.67 -13.09
N SER A 206 -5.98 4.27 -12.28
CA SER A 206 -5.57 5.67 -12.41
C SER A 206 -4.09 5.85 -12.78
N ASP A 207 -3.35 4.76 -12.99
CA ASP A 207 -1.95 4.78 -13.42
C ASP A 207 -1.79 3.98 -14.71
N SER A 208 -1.67 4.67 -15.85
CA SER A 208 -1.46 4.06 -17.16
C SER A 208 0.04 3.93 -17.52
N GLY A 209 0.92 3.98 -16.53
CA GLY A 209 2.36 3.86 -16.73
C GLY A 209 2.81 2.43 -17.02
N SER A 210 4.12 2.25 -17.09
CA SER A 210 4.74 0.93 -17.33
C SER A 210 5.91 0.70 -16.37
N GLY A 211 6.07 -0.55 -15.94
CA GLY A 211 7.17 -1.02 -15.10
C GLY A 211 7.04 -0.65 -13.61
N CYS A 212 7.46 -1.58 -12.75
CA CYS A 212 7.73 -1.34 -11.33
C CYS A 212 9.21 -1.52 -11.01
N PRO A 213 9.68 -1.02 -9.85
CA PRO A 213 10.97 -1.41 -9.30
C PRO A 213 11.06 -2.93 -9.09
N ALA A 214 12.21 -3.49 -9.50
CA ALA A 214 12.57 -4.88 -9.21
C ALA A 214 12.47 -5.17 -7.71
N THR A 215 11.81 -6.27 -7.36
CA THR A 215 11.57 -6.66 -5.96
C THR A 215 11.93 -8.12 -5.78
N ASP A 216 12.82 -8.40 -4.82
CA ASP A 216 13.22 -9.76 -4.41
C ASP A 216 13.59 -10.67 -5.59
N GLY A 217 14.34 -10.11 -6.54
CA GLY A 217 14.85 -10.79 -7.74
C GLY A 217 13.82 -11.03 -8.84
N ASN A 218 12.63 -10.44 -8.75
CA ASN A 218 11.64 -10.38 -9.82
C ASN A 218 11.88 -9.13 -10.70
N ASN A 219 11.79 -9.27 -12.02
CA ASN A 219 11.93 -8.18 -12.99
C ASN A 219 10.57 -7.86 -13.64
N GLN A 220 10.08 -6.63 -13.46
CA GLN A 220 8.75 -6.21 -13.94
C GLN A 220 8.81 -5.42 -15.26
N THR A 221 9.94 -5.47 -15.97
CA THR A 221 10.05 -4.81 -17.27
C THR A 221 9.03 -5.40 -18.25
N GLY A 222 8.21 -4.56 -18.87
CA GLY A 222 7.14 -4.98 -19.78
C GLY A 222 5.77 -5.14 -19.13
N MET A 223 5.68 -5.11 -17.79
CA MET A 223 4.40 -5.08 -17.07
C MET A 223 3.82 -3.66 -17.06
N ALA A 224 2.49 -3.56 -17.07
CA ALA A 224 1.79 -2.28 -16.98
C ALA A 224 1.57 -1.90 -15.51
N ARG A 225 1.67 -0.61 -15.19
CA ARG A 225 1.40 -0.12 -13.84
C ARG A 225 -0.10 -0.08 -13.60
N PHE A 226 -0.48 -0.12 -12.33
CA PHE A 226 -1.85 0.12 -11.90
C PHE A 226 -1.89 0.97 -10.63
N SER A 227 -2.97 1.74 -10.47
CA SER A 227 -3.33 2.37 -9.20
C SER A 227 -4.83 2.38 -8.99
N PHE A 228 -5.27 1.59 -8.00
CA PHE A 228 -6.68 1.47 -7.62
C PHE A 228 -6.92 2.09 -6.24
N THR A 229 -8.07 2.73 -6.08
CA THR A 229 -8.64 3.09 -4.77
C THR A 229 -9.98 2.39 -4.64
N ILE A 230 -10.07 1.46 -3.69
CA ILE A 230 -11.28 0.67 -3.44
C ILE A 230 -11.75 0.86 -1.99
N PRO A 231 -13.03 0.58 -1.67
CA PRO A 231 -13.44 0.49 -0.27
C PRO A 231 -12.56 -0.50 0.49
N LEU A 232 -12.15 -0.14 1.72
CA LEU A 232 -11.34 -1.00 2.57
C LEU A 232 -12.07 -2.34 2.80
N PRO A 233 -11.53 -3.48 2.34
CA PRO A 233 -12.17 -4.77 2.57
C PRO A 233 -12.35 -5.06 4.06
N ALA A 234 -13.48 -5.65 4.44
CA ALA A 234 -13.75 -5.94 5.84
C ALA A 234 -12.70 -6.90 6.41
N GLY A 235 -12.17 -6.56 7.59
CA GLY A 235 -11.12 -7.33 8.26
C GLY A 235 -9.70 -6.90 7.92
N VAL A 236 -9.48 -6.19 6.81
CA VAL A 236 -8.14 -5.68 6.45
C VAL A 236 -7.78 -4.48 7.32
N ILE A 237 -6.64 -4.57 7.98
CA ILE A 237 -6.06 -3.52 8.83
C ILE A 237 -4.59 -3.26 8.45
N SER A 238 -4.02 -2.17 8.98
CA SER A 238 -2.59 -1.93 8.80
C SER A 238 -1.77 -3.00 9.54
N GLY A 239 -0.74 -3.51 8.86
CA GLY A 239 0.10 -4.61 9.34
C GLY A 239 -0.22 -5.94 8.67
N ASP A 240 -1.41 -6.09 8.06
CA ASP A 240 -1.74 -7.29 7.30
C ASP A 240 -0.82 -7.45 6.08
N LEU A 241 -0.68 -8.67 5.60
CA LEU A 241 0.14 -9.00 4.44
C LEU A 241 -0.75 -9.41 3.27
N LEU A 242 -0.64 -8.73 2.12
CA LEU A 242 -1.40 -9.07 0.91
C LEU A 242 -0.53 -9.74 -0.16
N THR A 243 -1.10 -10.69 -0.89
CA THR A 243 -0.53 -11.31 -2.10
C THR A 243 -1.56 -11.26 -3.24
N ALA A 244 -1.13 -11.52 -4.47
CA ALA A 244 -2.00 -11.49 -5.64
C ALA A 244 -1.62 -12.51 -6.71
N THR A 245 -2.57 -12.81 -7.58
CA THR A 245 -2.37 -13.55 -8.84
C THR A 245 -2.82 -12.70 -10.01
N ALA A 246 -2.26 -12.97 -11.19
CA ALA A 246 -2.70 -12.44 -12.47
C ALA A 246 -3.37 -13.56 -13.26
N THR A 247 -4.46 -13.25 -13.95
CA THR A 247 -5.07 -14.15 -14.94
C THR A 247 -5.23 -13.42 -16.26
N VAL A 248 -4.65 -13.99 -17.32
CA VAL A 248 -4.79 -13.51 -18.70
C VAL A 248 -5.58 -14.53 -19.52
N SER A 249 -6.60 -14.06 -20.24
CA SER A 249 -7.45 -14.93 -21.06
C SER A 249 -6.62 -15.68 -22.12
N GLY A 250 -6.80 -16.99 -22.21
CA GLY A 250 -6.05 -17.86 -23.12
C GLY A 250 -4.68 -18.30 -22.60
N VAL A 251 -4.10 -17.56 -21.64
CA VAL A 251 -2.83 -17.90 -20.98
C VAL A 251 -3.07 -18.69 -19.70
N GLY A 252 -3.93 -18.20 -18.81
CA GLY A 252 -4.21 -18.82 -17.51
C GLY A 252 -3.82 -17.93 -16.34
N THR A 253 -3.63 -18.53 -15.17
CA THR A 253 -3.30 -17.84 -13.92
C THR A 253 -1.84 -18.04 -13.53
N SER A 254 -1.20 -16.98 -13.04
CA SER A 254 0.15 -16.97 -12.46
C SER A 254 0.22 -17.72 -11.13
N GLU A 255 1.43 -17.88 -10.60
CA GLU A 255 1.63 -18.14 -9.17
C GLU A 255 1.23 -16.91 -8.32
N PHE A 256 1.31 -17.04 -7.00
CA PHE A 256 1.09 -15.91 -6.09
C PHE A 256 2.33 -15.01 -5.99
N SER A 257 2.09 -13.70 -5.95
CA SER A 257 3.10 -12.67 -5.76
C SER A 257 3.79 -12.76 -4.40
N PRO A 258 4.94 -12.09 -4.22
CA PRO A 258 5.46 -11.82 -2.88
C PRO A 258 4.41 -11.07 -2.05
N VAL A 259 4.44 -11.28 -0.74
CA VAL A 259 3.60 -10.53 0.19
C VAL A 259 4.02 -9.06 0.27
N SER A 260 3.04 -8.17 0.40
CA SER A 260 3.23 -6.73 0.60
C SER A 260 2.46 -6.27 1.83
N PRO A 261 3.09 -5.52 2.76
CA PRO A 261 2.42 -5.07 3.97
C PRO A 261 1.43 -3.96 3.69
N VAL A 262 0.28 -4.03 4.34
CA VAL A 262 -0.71 -2.96 4.40
C VAL A 262 -0.17 -1.85 5.31
N ALA A 263 0.30 -0.77 4.72
CA ALA A 263 0.74 0.41 5.46
C ALA A 263 -0.45 1.29 5.87
N ALA A 264 -0.34 1.97 7.01
CA ALA A 264 -1.19 3.12 7.29
C ALA A 264 -0.74 4.28 6.40
N ALA A 265 -1.68 5.00 5.77
CA ALA A 265 -1.30 6.23 5.10
C ALA A 265 -0.72 7.23 6.10
N VAL A 266 0.06 8.18 5.60
CA VAL A 266 0.61 9.28 6.40
C VAL A 266 -0.04 10.61 6.00
N PRO A 267 -0.19 11.57 6.93
CA PRO A 267 -0.55 12.93 6.56
C PRO A 267 0.57 13.56 5.72
N ASN A 268 0.19 14.42 4.78
CA ASN A 268 1.14 15.20 3.97
C ASN A 268 0.59 16.61 3.84
N VAL A 269 1.06 17.51 4.70
CA VAL A 269 0.59 18.89 4.78
C VAL A 269 1.56 19.80 4.03
N SER A 270 1.12 20.34 2.89
CA SER A 270 1.83 21.42 2.21
C SER A 270 1.52 22.75 2.88
N LEU A 271 2.53 23.60 3.06
CA LEU A 271 2.41 24.97 3.57
C LEU A 271 2.94 25.94 2.51
N VAL A 272 2.13 26.91 2.10
CA VAL A 272 2.49 27.94 1.12
C VAL A 272 2.40 29.31 1.77
N LYS A 273 3.57 29.91 2.01
CA LYS A 273 3.68 31.26 2.57
C LYS A 273 3.49 32.30 1.47
N SER A 274 2.65 33.29 1.72
CA SER A 274 2.44 34.43 0.84
C SER A 274 2.24 35.72 1.63
N CYS A 275 2.29 36.83 0.90
CA CYS A 275 1.90 38.14 1.41
C CYS A 275 0.89 38.75 0.41
N PRO A 276 -0.42 38.66 0.69
CA PRO A 276 -1.45 39.12 -0.24
C PRO A 276 -1.67 40.64 -0.22
N SER A 277 -1.17 41.36 0.78
CA SER A 277 -1.37 42.81 0.88
C SER A 277 -0.20 43.48 1.61
N PRO A 278 0.39 44.54 1.04
CA PRO A 278 0.20 45.05 -0.32
C PRO A 278 0.54 43.98 -1.38
N SER A 279 -0.03 44.07 -2.59
CA SER A 279 0.12 42.99 -3.59
C SER A 279 1.55 42.79 -4.10
N ASP A 280 2.46 43.73 -3.83
CA ASP A 280 3.86 43.78 -4.28
C ASP A 280 4.88 43.57 -3.15
N CYS A 281 4.42 43.22 -1.94
CA CYS A 281 5.27 43.10 -0.75
C CYS A 281 6.40 42.05 -0.84
N THR A 282 6.37 41.15 -1.83
CA THR A 282 7.46 40.20 -2.10
C THR A 282 8.37 40.62 -3.26
N THR A 283 7.97 41.63 -4.04
CA THR A 283 8.63 42.02 -5.29
C THR A 283 9.09 43.47 -5.31
N SER A 284 8.73 44.28 -4.32
CA SER A 284 9.06 45.70 -4.26
C SER A 284 9.34 46.15 -2.83
N PRO A 285 10.32 47.05 -2.62
CA PRO A 285 10.59 47.64 -1.32
C PRO A 285 9.34 48.32 -0.76
N GLN A 286 9.07 48.10 0.51
CA GLN A 286 7.94 48.66 1.23
C GLN A 286 8.42 49.77 2.17
N LEU A 287 7.62 50.82 2.33
CA LEU A 287 7.98 51.97 3.17
C LEU A 287 7.79 51.65 4.66
N PRO A 288 8.54 52.30 5.56
CA PRO A 288 8.21 52.33 6.98
C PRO A 288 6.75 52.70 7.23
N GLU A 289 6.19 52.18 8.32
CA GLU A 289 4.78 52.32 8.71
C GLU A 289 3.76 51.60 7.82
N THR A 290 4.20 50.80 6.84
CA THR A 290 3.29 49.98 6.00
C THR A 290 2.85 48.71 6.73
N ASP A 291 1.55 48.46 6.76
CA ASP A 291 0.97 47.18 7.20
C ASP A 291 1.17 46.12 6.12
N ILE A 292 1.76 44.98 6.50
CA ILE A 292 1.98 43.82 5.66
C ILE A 292 1.11 42.66 6.17
N THR A 293 0.27 42.13 5.31
CA THR A 293 -0.54 40.93 5.59
C THR A 293 0.24 39.70 5.19
N TYR A 294 0.42 38.82 6.16
CA TYR A 294 1.13 37.56 6.04
C TYR A 294 0.12 36.42 6.05
N ARG A 295 0.19 35.52 5.07
CA ARG A 295 -0.72 34.36 4.96
C ARG A 295 0.07 33.07 4.76
N ILE A 296 -0.38 31.98 5.38
CA ILE A 296 0.08 30.62 5.08
C ILE A 296 -1.15 29.83 4.70
N ASP A 297 -1.21 29.39 3.45
CA ASP A 297 -2.16 28.39 3.00
C ASP A 297 -1.65 27.01 3.37
N PHE A 298 -2.52 26.13 3.85
CA PHE A 298 -2.18 24.74 4.14
C PHE A 298 -3.13 23.79 3.44
N THR A 299 -2.61 22.65 2.99
CA THR A 299 -3.43 21.56 2.42
C THR A 299 -2.87 20.21 2.84
N ASN A 300 -3.70 19.38 3.46
CA ASN A 300 -3.38 17.98 3.72
C ASN A 300 -3.79 17.14 2.50
N ALA A 301 -2.80 16.76 1.70
CA ALA A 301 -2.94 15.85 0.56
C ALA A 301 -2.49 14.42 0.89
N GLY A 302 -2.21 14.12 2.16
CA GLY A 302 -1.85 12.78 2.62
C GLY A 302 -3.03 11.81 2.59
N GLY A 303 -2.83 10.59 3.07
CA GLY A 303 -3.91 9.62 3.21
C GLY A 303 -4.49 9.50 4.63
N GLN A 304 -4.02 10.34 5.56
CA GLN A 304 -4.54 10.39 6.94
C GLN A 304 -4.69 11.83 7.42
N GLY A 305 -5.52 12.01 8.46
CA GLY A 305 -5.66 13.30 9.13
C GLY A 305 -4.37 13.74 9.82
N ALA A 306 -3.96 15.00 9.63
CA ALA A 306 -2.78 15.56 10.27
C ALA A 306 -3.10 15.98 11.71
N SER A 307 -2.85 15.09 12.67
CA SER A 307 -3.03 15.34 14.10
C SER A 307 -1.93 16.23 14.67
N ASN A 308 -2.25 17.00 15.71
CA ASN A 308 -1.31 17.88 16.42
C ASN A 308 -0.60 18.90 15.51
N LEU A 309 -1.23 19.31 14.39
CA LEU A 309 -0.66 20.30 13.49
C LEU A 309 -0.49 21.64 14.24
N ARG A 310 0.74 22.15 14.23
CA ARG A 310 1.09 23.48 14.73
C ARG A 310 1.75 24.25 13.60
N ILE A 311 1.13 25.35 13.19
CA ILE A 311 1.73 26.30 12.26
C ILE A 311 2.32 27.40 13.12
N ILE A 312 3.62 27.65 12.96
CA ILE A 312 4.35 28.72 13.66
C ILE A 312 4.89 29.65 12.59
N ASP A 313 4.65 30.94 12.78
CA ASP A 313 5.18 31.98 11.91
C ASP A 313 5.84 33.07 12.74
N ALA A 314 7.07 33.42 12.37
CA ALA A 314 7.84 34.43 13.05
C ALA A 314 7.37 35.82 12.58
N ILE A 315 7.33 36.78 13.50
CA ILE A 315 7.24 38.18 13.11
C ILE A 315 8.62 38.58 12.59
N PRO A 316 8.75 39.03 11.33
CA PRO A 316 10.06 39.40 10.79
C PRO A 316 10.70 40.51 11.60
N ASP A 317 12.03 40.55 11.60
CA ASP A 317 12.76 41.66 12.19
C ASP A 317 12.32 42.98 11.56
N ASN A 318 12.33 44.03 12.37
CA ASN A 318 11.87 45.35 11.96
C ASN A 318 10.36 45.49 11.73
N MET A 319 9.56 44.60 12.31
CA MET A 319 8.10 44.66 12.27
C MET A 319 7.48 44.72 13.67
N ASP A 320 6.34 45.39 13.79
CA ASP A 320 5.48 45.37 14.98
C ASP A 320 4.16 44.63 14.66
N TYR A 321 3.76 43.64 15.47
CA TYR A 321 2.52 42.86 15.24
C TYR A 321 1.28 43.72 15.47
N LYS A 322 0.26 43.62 14.60
CA LYS A 322 -1.02 44.33 14.75
C LYS A 322 -2.02 43.50 15.57
N LEU A 323 -2.47 44.05 16.70
CA LEU A 323 -3.35 43.34 17.63
C LEU A 323 -4.65 42.85 16.97
N GLY A 324 -5.07 41.64 17.32
CA GLY A 324 -6.34 41.05 16.88
C GLY A 324 -6.38 40.59 15.42
N THR A 325 -5.25 40.60 14.70
CA THR A 325 -5.21 40.25 13.26
C THR A 325 -4.81 38.81 12.98
N ALA A 326 -4.33 38.06 13.98
CA ALA A 326 -4.10 36.63 13.85
C ALA A 326 -5.43 35.89 13.64
N THR A 327 -5.62 35.28 12.48
CA THR A 327 -6.86 34.58 12.09
C THR A 327 -6.58 33.20 11.52
N VAL A 328 -7.64 32.38 11.45
CA VAL A 328 -7.64 31.09 10.76
C VAL A 328 -8.93 30.96 9.94
N THR A 329 -8.81 30.42 8.74
CA THR A 329 -9.94 29.94 7.92
C THR A 329 -9.73 28.46 7.67
N SER A 330 -10.54 27.60 8.29
CA SER A 330 -10.42 26.14 8.17
C SER A 330 -11.72 25.46 8.57
N GLY A 331 -11.92 24.22 8.13
CA GLY A 331 -12.97 23.34 8.64
C GLY A 331 -12.72 22.83 10.07
N VAL A 332 -11.54 23.10 10.64
CA VAL A 332 -11.16 22.72 12.01
C VAL A 332 -10.82 23.98 12.81
N ALA A 333 -11.19 24.01 14.10
CA ALA A 333 -10.87 25.11 14.99
C ALA A 333 -9.37 25.10 15.39
N PHE A 334 -8.79 26.28 15.61
CA PHE A 334 -7.41 26.42 16.09
C PHE A 334 -7.36 27.26 17.36
N THR A 335 -6.41 26.93 18.23
CA THR A 335 -5.99 27.79 19.34
C THR A 335 -4.82 28.65 18.90
N ILE A 336 -4.92 29.97 19.11
CA ILE A 336 -3.87 30.96 18.76
C ILE A 336 -3.13 31.36 20.03
N THR A 337 -1.81 31.27 20.00
CA THR A 337 -0.92 31.66 21.10
C THR A 337 0.25 32.48 20.59
N PHE A 338 0.81 33.35 21.44
CA PHE A 338 1.90 34.26 21.07
C PHE A 338 3.13 34.01 21.95
N SER A 339 4.30 34.31 21.40
CA SER A 339 5.60 34.19 22.08
C SER A 339 6.37 35.51 21.96
N THR A 340 7.13 35.85 23.00
CA THR A 340 8.08 36.97 23.01
C THR A 340 9.54 36.51 22.96
N ASP A 341 9.77 35.20 23.04
CA ASP A 341 11.08 34.56 23.18
C ASP A 341 11.36 33.53 22.06
N TYR A 342 10.54 33.53 21.01
CA TYR A 342 10.72 32.64 19.87
C TYR A 342 12.05 32.88 19.17
N ASP A 343 12.83 31.80 19.03
CA ASP A 343 14.06 31.74 18.26
C ASP A 343 13.89 30.71 17.13
N PRO A 344 14.00 31.11 15.84
CA PRO A 344 13.87 30.17 14.73
C PRO A 344 14.98 29.10 14.71
N LEU A 345 16.11 29.32 15.38
CA LEU A 345 17.16 28.31 15.53
C LEU A 345 16.84 27.29 16.63
N ASN A 346 15.97 27.65 17.59
CA ASN A 346 15.56 26.79 18.71
C ASN A 346 14.05 26.89 18.98
N PRO A 347 13.19 26.55 18.00
CA PRO A 347 11.75 26.85 18.06
C PRO A 347 11.02 26.11 19.18
N THR A 348 11.58 25.01 19.70
CA THR A 348 11.02 24.22 20.80
C THR A 348 11.21 24.85 22.19
N ALA A 349 12.13 25.81 22.33
CA ALA A 349 12.39 26.50 23.59
C ALA A 349 11.39 27.63 23.88
N ALA A 350 10.66 28.08 22.86
CA ALA A 350 9.75 29.22 22.95
C ALA A 350 8.60 28.99 23.94
N THR A 351 8.28 30.01 24.74
CA THR A 351 7.11 30.04 25.60
C THR A 351 5.93 30.69 24.89
N TRP A 352 4.72 30.15 25.11
CA TRP A 352 3.52 30.49 24.34
C TRP A 352 2.38 31.01 25.22
N THR A 353 2.74 31.86 26.18
CA THR A 353 1.83 32.39 27.21
C THR A 353 1.61 33.89 27.07
N TYR A 354 2.22 34.53 26.07
CA TYR A 354 2.16 35.96 25.93
C TYR A 354 0.78 36.43 25.45
N THR A 355 0.29 37.49 26.08
CA THR A 355 -0.93 38.20 25.65
C THR A 355 -0.51 39.52 25.03
N PRO A 356 -0.72 39.74 23.72
CA PRO A 356 -0.34 40.98 23.06
C PRO A 356 -1.00 42.21 23.68
N VAL A 357 -0.24 43.30 23.79
CA VAL A 357 -0.68 44.57 24.36
C VAL A 357 -0.44 45.74 23.41
N SER A 358 -1.38 46.69 23.37
CA SER A 358 -1.25 47.88 22.54
C SER A 358 -0.12 48.77 23.05
N GLY A 359 0.81 49.15 22.17
CA GLY A 359 2.02 49.89 22.53
C GLY A 359 3.09 48.99 23.17
N GLY A 360 3.00 47.68 22.98
CA GLY A 360 3.95 46.71 23.53
C GLY A 360 5.39 47.01 23.12
N GLY A 361 6.30 46.95 24.08
CA GLY A 361 7.71 47.29 23.92
C GLY A 361 8.42 47.42 25.26
N ASN A 362 9.71 47.71 25.22
CA ASN A 362 10.51 48.00 26.42
C ASN A 362 11.61 49.03 26.10
N ALA A 363 12.35 49.46 27.11
CA ALA A 363 13.41 50.46 26.96
C ALA A 363 14.53 50.05 25.98
N THR A 364 14.75 48.76 25.76
CA THR A 364 15.78 48.22 24.88
C THR A 364 15.35 48.19 23.41
N VAL A 365 14.09 47.83 23.13
CA VAL A 365 13.58 47.69 21.74
C VAL A 365 12.68 48.84 21.29
N GLY A 366 12.38 49.80 22.18
CA GLY A 366 11.41 50.87 21.98
C GLY A 366 9.96 50.38 22.08
N PHE A 367 9.03 51.32 22.04
CA PHE A 367 7.59 51.04 22.10
C PHE A 367 6.97 51.04 20.71
N ALA A 368 6.03 50.13 20.46
CA ALA A 368 5.19 50.16 19.27
C ALA A 368 4.16 51.30 19.34
N SER A 369 3.59 51.66 18.19
CA SER A 369 2.43 52.57 18.13
C SER A 369 1.18 51.93 18.73
N ALA A 370 0.18 52.74 19.08
CA ALA A 370 -1.12 52.24 19.53
C ALA A 370 -1.73 51.25 18.51
N GLY A 371 -2.26 50.12 19.00
CA GLY A 371 -2.77 49.02 18.18
C GLY A 371 -1.74 47.99 17.73
N TYR A 372 -0.46 48.17 18.09
CA TYR A 372 0.64 47.28 17.73
C TYR A 372 1.45 46.82 18.94
N ASP A 373 2.18 45.72 18.78
CA ASP A 373 3.05 45.11 19.79
C ASP A 373 4.38 44.68 19.19
N ARG A 374 5.48 45.25 19.70
CA ARG A 374 6.86 44.95 19.26
C ARG A 374 7.45 43.71 19.93
N LEU A 375 6.88 43.27 21.04
CA LEU A 375 7.41 42.14 21.81
C LEU A 375 6.99 40.80 21.21
N VAL A 376 5.90 40.74 20.44
CA VAL A 376 5.50 39.51 19.74
C VAL A 376 6.58 39.11 18.74
N LYS A 377 7.21 37.96 18.96
CA LYS A 377 8.23 37.36 18.10
C LYS A 377 7.69 36.26 17.20
N ALA A 378 6.63 35.58 17.62
CA ALA A 378 5.96 34.60 16.78
C ALA A 378 4.51 34.38 17.19
N ILE A 379 3.75 33.85 16.24
CA ILE A 379 2.37 33.40 16.42
C ILE A 379 2.33 31.89 16.15
N ARG A 380 1.59 31.16 16.98
CA ARG A 380 1.33 29.73 16.80
C ARG A 380 -0.15 29.47 16.71
N TRP A 381 -0.56 28.84 15.62
CA TRP A 381 -1.89 28.26 15.43
C TRP A 381 -1.78 26.75 15.66
N SER A 382 -2.47 26.24 16.68
CA SER A 382 -2.53 24.81 16.99
C SER A 382 -3.91 24.26 16.63
N ALA A 383 -3.99 23.29 15.73
CA ALA A 383 -5.26 22.67 15.37
C ALA A 383 -5.84 21.91 16.57
N ASN A 384 -7.13 22.12 16.85
CA ASN A 384 -7.82 21.47 17.98
C ASN A 384 -8.29 20.04 17.64
N ALA A 385 -8.20 19.64 16.37
CA ALA A 385 -8.42 18.29 15.87
C ALA A 385 -7.49 18.03 14.67
N ALA A 386 -7.45 16.78 14.19
CA ALA A 386 -6.69 16.46 13.00
C ALA A 386 -7.22 17.20 11.77
N ILE A 387 -6.33 17.75 10.93
CA ILE A 387 -6.73 18.30 9.63
C ILE A 387 -7.07 17.12 8.71
N PRO A 388 -8.33 16.94 8.26
CA PRO A 388 -8.71 15.82 7.39
C PRO A 388 -7.89 15.79 6.11
N ASN A 389 -7.86 14.64 5.43
CA ASN A 389 -7.24 14.51 4.11
C ASN A 389 -8.25 14.60 2.95
N THR A 390 -9.53 14.82 3.25
CA THR A 390 -10.60 14.92 2.27
C THR A 390 -11.18 16.34 2.18
N SER A 391 -11.47 16.78 0.96
CA SER A 391 -12.14 18.05 0.67
C SER A 391 -13.55 18.12 1.29
N PRO A 392 -14.04 19.32 1.69
CA PRO A 392 -13.39 20.63 1.59
C PRO A 392 -12.51 20.99 2.81
N ASN A 393 -12.56 20.19 3.88
CA ASN A 393 -11.95 20.53 5.16
C ASN A 393 -10.45 20.22 5.25
N ASN A 394 -9.85 19.64 4.21
CA ASN A 394 -8.42 19.34 4.13
C ASN A 394 -7.54 20.54 3.78
N THR A 395 -8.13 21.71 3.52
CA THR A 395 -7.43 22.94 3.18
C THR A 395 -7.88 24.10 4.07
N GLY A 396 -7.04 25.14 4.17
CA GLY A 396 -7.30 26.34 4.95
C GLY A 396 -6.16 27.33 4.89
N ASN A 397 -6.26 28.40 5.66
CA ASN A 397 -5.17 29.36 5.83
C ASN A 397 -5.12 29.94 7.23
N VAL A 398 -3.93 30.39 7.62
CA VAL A 398 -3.71 31.27 8.78
C VAL A 398 -3.15 32.59 8.28
N SER A 399 -3.47 33.69 8.96
CA SER A 399 -2.93 35.00 8.59
C SER A 399 -2.76 35.94 9.77
N PHE A 400 -1.91 36.96 9.60
CA PHE A 400 -1.76 38.07 10.53
C PHE A 400 -1.28 39.32 9.80
N ILE A 401 -1.33 40.48 10.46
CA ILE A 401 -0.79 41.74 9.96
C ILE A 401 0.35 42.20 10.88
N ALA A 402 1.43 42.70 10.29
CA ALA A 402 2.50 43.38 11.01
C ALA A 402 2.97 44.63 10.24
N LYS A 403 3.44 45.64 10.95
CA LYS A 403 3.81 46.94 10.40
C LYS A 403 5.33 47.14 10.38
N ILE A 404 5.86 47.67 9.29
CA ILE A 404 7.27 48.03 9.15
C ILE A 404 7.62 49.19 10.09
N ARG A 405 8.74 49.11 10.80
CA ARG A 405 9.26 50.15 11.69
C ARG A 405 9.94 51.31 10.97
#